data_AF-A0A6I4Y886-F1
#
_entry.id   AF-A0A6I4Y886-F1
#
_cell.length_a   1.000
_cell.length_b   1.000
_cell.length_c   1.000
_cell.angle_alpha   90.00
_cell.angle_beta   90.00
_cell.angle_gamma   90.00
#
_symmetry.space_group_name_H-M   'P 1'
#
loop_
_entity.id
_entity.type
_entity.pdbx_description
1 polymer ?
#
loop_
_entity_poly.entity_id
_entity_poly.type
_entity_poly.pdbx_seq_one_letter_code
_entity_poly.pdbx_strand_id
1 'polypeptide(L)'
;MQTIENQTFTKKRIELDGTQFQNCTFVECLLVYKGTDGTAMNGCQLDNTGFAFEGNAAKTIELLAAMHKGGFAELVEATIATIRGEEVPQPGAQQPGTAQA
;
A
#
# COMPACT_ATOMS: atom_id res chain seq x y z
N MET A 1 14.39 9.30 -5.86
CA MET A 1 12.96 9.64 -5.80
C MET A 1 12.73 11.01 -6.43
N GLN A 2 11.85 11.09 -7.43
CA GLN A 2 11.45 12.32 -8.12
C GLN A 2 10.08 12.80 -7.64
N THR A 3 9.78 14.09 -7.80
CA THR A 3 8.50 14.68 -7.41
C THR A 3 7.79 15.25 -8.64
N ILE A 4 6.51 14.92 -8.79
CA ILE A 4 5.62 15.41 -9.85
C ILE A 4 4.45 16.13 -9.19
N GLU A 5 4.18 17.36 -9.62
CA GLU A 5 3.22 18.24 -8.97
C GLU A 5 2.21 18.85 -9.95
N ASN A 6 0.95 18.97 -9.52
CA ASN A 6 -0.13 19.69 -10.22
C ASN A 6 -0.34 19.24 -11.68
N GLN A 7 -0.15 17.95 -11.96
CA GLN A 7 -0.32 17.37 -13.30
C GLN A 7 -1.64 16.60 -13.41
N THR A 8 -2.21 16.57 -14.62
CA THR A 8 -3.32 15.68 -14.97
C THR A 8 -2.84 14.59 -15.91
N PHE A 9 -3.10 13.33 -15.54
CA PHE A 9 -2.83 12.15 -16.35
C PHE A 9 -4.16 11.54 -16.82
N THR A 10 -4.28 11.26 -18.11
CA THR A 10 -5.51 10.70 -18.69
C THR A 10 -5.22 9.48 -19.54
N LYS A 11 -5.92 8.36 -19.29
CA LYS A 11 -5.80 7.11 -20.06
C LYS A 11 -4.38 6.59 -20.14
N LYS A 12 -3.64 6.70 -19.03
CA LYS A 12 -2.24 6.28 -18.94
C LYS A 12 -2.05 5.15 -17.94
N ARG A 13 -1.05 4.33 -18.23
CA ARG A 13 -0.42 3.44 -17.28
C ARG A 13 0.74 4.20 -16.61
N ILE A 14 0.71 4.34 -15.29
CA ILE A 14 1.67 5.14 -14.53
C ILE A 14 2.39 4.23 -13.53
N GLU A 15 3.72 4.16 -13.63
CA GLU A 15 4.56 3.48 -12.64
C GLU A 15 4.80 4.40 -11.45
N LEU A 16 4.54 3.89 -10.25
CA LEU A 16 4.60 4.69 -9.01
C LEU A 16 5.99 4.70 -8.37
N ASP A 17 6.74 3.61 -8.52
CA ASP A 17 8.05 3.40 -7.92
C ASP A 17 9.00 4.58 -8.20
N GLY A 18 9.63 5.07 -7.14
CA GLY A 18 10.61 6.16 -7.20
C GLY A 18 9.99 7.53 -7.44
N THR A 19 8.66 7.66 -7.40
CA THR A 19 7.94 8.89 -7.72
C THR A 19 6.99 9.29 -6.60
N GLN A 20 7.06 10.56 -6.21
CA GLN A 20 6.09 11.23 -5.35
C GLN A 20 5.18 12.11 -6.20
N PHE A 21 3.86 11.95 -6.06
CA PHE A 21 2.85 12.78 -6.71
C PHE A 21 2.22 13.73 -5.70
N GLN A 22 2.16 15.02 -6.03
CA GLN A 22 1.51 16.05 -5.22
C GLN A 22 0.44 16.77 -6.03
N ASN A 23 -0.78 16.83 -5.49
CA ASN A 23 -1.91 17.54 -6.10
C ASN A 23 -2.16 17.17 -7.58
N CYS A 24 -1.89 15.91 -7.95
CA CYS A 24 -2.08 15.42 -9.31
C CYS A 24 -3.46 14.79 -9.46
N THR A 25 -4.00 14.82 -10.68
CA THR A 25 -5.26 14.18 -11.03
C THR A 25 -5.02 13.03 -12.01
N PHE A 26 -5.61 11.87 -11.75
CA PHE A 26 -5.53 10.69 -12.62
C PHE A 26 -6.94 10.34 -13.12
N VAL A 27 -7.12 10.31 -14.44
CA VAL A 27 -8.42 10.07 -15.09
C VAL A 27 -8.31 8.86 -16.01
N GLU A 28 -9.12 7.82 -15.75
CA GLU A 28 -9.11 6.59 -16.55
C GLU A 28 -7.71 5.94 -16.63
N CYS A 29 -6.90 6.06 -15.58
CA CYS A 29 -5.54 5.57 -15.53
C CYS A 29 -5.44 4.16 -14.91
N LEU A 30 -4.26 3.55 -15.05
CA LEU A 30 -3.84 2.40 -14.26
C LEU A 30 -2.56 2.74 -13.52
N LEU A 31 -2.63 2.80 -12.19
CA LEU A 31 -1.46 3.00 -11.34
C LEU A 31 -0.81 1.66 -11.02
N VAL A 32 0.50 1.57 -11.18
CA VAL A 32 1.25 0.32 -11.04
C VAL A 32 2.34 0.49 -9.99
N TYR A 33 2.29 -0.34 -8.95
CA TYR A 33 3.35 -0.45 -7.95
C TYR A 33 4.09 -1.79 -8.09
N LYS A 34 5.41 -1.73 -8.31
CA LYS A 34 6.27 -2.90 -8.53
C LYS A 34 7.04 -3.34 -7.28
N GLY A 35 7.19 -2.48 -6.27
CA GLY A 35 7.95 -2.79 -5.06
C GLY A 35 9.47 -2.79 -5.28
N THR A 36 9.94 -1.85 -6.11
CA THR A 36 11.36 -1.63 -6.45
C THR A 36 11.92 -0.36 -5.81
N ASP A 37 11.08 0.63 -5.47
CA ASP A 37 11.43 1.83 -4.72
C ASP A 37 10.19 2.34 -3.96
N GLY A 38 10.35 3.35 -3.11
CA GLY A 38 9.25 4.04 -2.42
C GLY A 38 8.40 4.87 -3.37
N THR A 39 7.18 5.19 -2.94
CA THR A 39 6.26 6.11 -3.62
C THR A 39 5.40 6.85 -2.59
N ALA A 40 4.87 8.02 -2.95
CA ALA A 40 3.92 8.76 -2.13
C ALA A 40 2.92 9.50 -3.02
N MET A 41 1.67 9.60 -2.56
CA MET A 41 0.61 10.34 -3.25
C MET A 41 -0.09 11.25 -2.23
N ASN A 42 0.12 12.57 -2.36
CA ASN A 42 -0.43 13.55 -1.45
C ASN A 42 -1.37 14.49 -2.19
N GLY A 43 -2.58 14.68 -1.68
CA GLY A 43 -3.58 15.59 -2.28
C GLY A 43 -4.01 15.22 -3.70
N CYS A 44 -3.77 13.98 -4.15
CA CYS A 44 -4.09 13.55 -5.51
C CYS A 44 -5.56 13.11 -5.63
N GLN A 45 -6.15 13.32 -6.81
CA GLN A 45 -7.50 12.87 -7.15
C GLN A 45 -7.45 11.73 -8.14
N LEU A 46 -8.32 10.73 -7.96
CA LEU A 46 -8.46 9.58 -8.83
C LEU A 46 -9.88 9.54 -9.38
N ASP A 47 -10.02 9.55 -10.70
CA ASP A 47 -11.28 9.41 -11.43
C ASP A 47 -11.17 8.19 -12.36
N ASN A 48 -12.09 7.25 -12.21
CA ASN A 48 -12.13 5.96 -12.94
C ASN A 48 -10.74 5.29 -13.09
N THR A 49 -9.89 5.38 -12.07
CA THR A 49 -8.49 4.94 -12.13
C THR A 49 -8.31 3.65 -11.33
N GLY A 50 -7.70 2.65 -11.96
CA GLY A 50 -7.37 1.37 -11.34
C GLY A 50 -6.00 1.37 -10.67
N PHE A 51 -5.76 0.34 -9.85
CA PHE A 51 -4.48 0.08 -9.20
C PHE A 51 -4.06 -1.38 -9.41
N ALA A 52 -2.78 -1.62 -9.68
CA ALA A 52 -2.21 -2.95 -9.86
C ALA A 52 -0.88 -3.11 -9.11
N PHE A 53 -0.70 -4.29 -8.51
CA PHE A 53 0.60 -4.75 -8.02
C PHE A 53 1.28 -5.56 -9.11
N GLU A 54 2.56 -5.28 -9.35
CA GLU A 54 3.41 -6.03 -10.28
C GLU A 54 4.76 -6.35 -9.65
N GLY A 55 5.61 -7.11 -10.36
CA GLY A 55 6.96 -7.40 -9.90
C GLY A 55 7.03 -7.99 -8.48
N ASN A 56 7.92 -7.42 -7.65
CA ASN A 56 8.13 -7.86 -6.28
C ASN A 56 6.87 -7.66 -5.42
N ALA A 57 6.13 -6.56 -5.64
CA ALA A 57 4.92 -6.30 -4.90
C ALA A 57 3.82 -7.34 -5.21
N ALA A 58 3.68 -7.76 -6.47
CA ALA A 58 2.77 -8.86 -6.82
C ALA A 58 3.14 -10.17 -6.10
N LYS A 59 4.43 -10.48 -5.96
CA LYS A 59 4.88 -11.67 -5.22
C LYS A 59 4.50 -11.65 -3.74
N THR A 60 4.51 -10.48 -3.11
CA THR A 60 3.98 -10.32 -1.75
C THR A 60 2.49 -10.62 -1.69
N ILE A 61 1.69 -10.13 -2.64
CA ILE A 61 0.25 -10.41 -2.70
C ILE A 61 -0.02 -11.91 -2.95
N GLU A 62 0.73 -12.55 -3.85
CA GLU A 62 0.66 -13.99 -4.08
C GLU A 62 0.94 -14.79 -2.80
N LEU A 63 1.95 -14.40 -2.02
CA LEU A 63 2.27 -15.01 -0.73
C LEU A 63 1.12 -14.84 0.28
N LEU A 64 0.61 -13.62 0.47
CA LEU A 64 -0.50 -13.36 1.39
C LEU A 64 -1.74 -14.18 1.00
N ALA A 65 -2.05 -14.29 -0.30
CA ALA A 65 -3.15 -15.11 -0.79
C ALA A 65 -2.93 -16.61 -0.51
N ALA A 66 -1.71 -17.11 -0.67
CA ALA A 66 -1.36 -18.49 -0.35
C ALA A 66 -1.47 -18.77 1.16
N MET A 67 -0.98 -17.86 2.01
CA MET A 67 -1.11 -17.94 3.46
C MET A 67 -2.57 -17.97 3.91
N HIS A 68 -3.38 -17.07 3.37
CA HIS A 68 -4.80 -17.00 3.68
C HIS A 68 -5.50 -18.33 3.34
N LYS A 69 -5.23 -18.91 2.17
CA LYS A 69 -5.78 -20.21 1.76
C LYS A 69 -5.19 -21.39 2.54
N GLY A 70 -3.97 -21.25 3.04
CA GLY A 70 -3.20 -22.30 3.71
C GLY A 70 -3.48 -22.42 5.22
N GLY A 71 -4.50 -21.76 5.75
CA GLY A 71 -4.86 -21.82 7.18
C GLY A 71 -4.24 -20.72 8.05
N PHE A 72 -3.56 -19.74 7.46
CA PHE A 72 -2.99 -18.58 8.17
C PHE A 72 -3.83 -17.31 7.96
N ALA A 73 -5.14 -17.45 7.78
CA ALA A 73 -6.05 -16.34 7.50
C ALA A 73 -5.97 -15.25 8.60
N GLU A 74 -5.94 -15.63 9.88
CA GLU A 74 -5.84 -14.67 11.00
C GLU A 74 -4.61 -13.76 10.91
N LEU A 75 -3.46 -14.30 10.46
CA LEU A 75 -2.24 -13.51 10.30
C LEU A 75 -2.34 -12.53 9.12
N VAL A 76 -3.00 -12.94 8.04
CA VAL A 76 -3.27 -12.06 6.89
C VAL A 76 -4.24 -10.95 7.29
N GLU A 77 -5.30 -11.28 8.02
CA GLU A 77 -6.26 -10.28 8.52
C GLU A 77 -5.61 -9.30 9.52
N ALA A 78 -4.72 -9.78 10.40
CA ALA A 78 -3.92 -8.92 11.28
C ALA A 78 -3.04 -7.93 10.48
N THR A 79 -2.47 -8.38 9.37
CA THR A 79 -1.67 -7.51 8.47
C THR A 79 -2.56 -6.45 7.83
N ILE A 80 -3.77 -6.81 7.39
CA ILE A 80 -4.73 -5.87 6.81
C ILE A 80 -5.27 -4.88 7.86
N ALA A 81 -5.52 -5.34 9.08
CA ALA A 81 -5.92 -4.49 10.19
C ALA A 81 -4.87 -3.40 10.50
N THR A 82 -3.58 -3.74 10.42
CA THR A 82 -2.49 -2.75 10.54
C THR A 82 -2.57 -1.68 9.43
N ILE A 83 -2.92 -2.05 8.19
CA ILE A 83 -3.12 -1.09 7.08
C ILE A 83 -4.29 -0.15 7.36
N ARG A 84 -5.33 -0.61 8.06
CA ARG A 84 -6.47 0.22 8.50
C ARG A 84 -6.13 1.11 9.70
N GLY A 85 -4.96 0.94 10.32
CA GLY A 85 -4.56 1.66 11.53
C GLY A 85 -5.15 1.06 12.81
N GLU A 86 -5.59 -0.20 12.79
CA GLU A 86 -6.09 -0.90 13.97
C GLU A 86 -4.90 -1.39 14.83
N GLU A 87 -5.01 -1.28 16.15
CA GLU A 87 -4.06 -1.87 17.09
C GLU A 87 -4.29 -3.39 17.16
N VAL A 88 -3.44 -4.15 16.46
CA VAL A 88 -3.44 -5.61 16.56
C VAL A 88 -2.45 -6.04 17.64
N PRO A 89 -2.85 -6.85 18.64
CA PRO A 89 -1.91 -7.41 19.61
C PRO A 89 -0.83 -8.21 18.88
N GLN A 90 0.40 -7.68 18.87
CA GLN A 90 1.53 -8.35 18.26
C GLN A 90 2.08 -9.39 19.25
N PRO A 91 2.20 -10.67 18.87
CA PRO A 91 2.86 -11.67 19.71
C PRO A 91 4.31 -11.24 19.98
N GLY A 92 4.62 -10.92 21.24
CA GLY A 92 5.96 -10.52 21.68
C GLY A 92 6.17 -9.03 21.95
N ALA A 93 5.16 -8.17 21.73
CA ALA A 93 5.21 -6.80 22.25
C ALA A 93 5.06 -6.85 23.78
N GLN A 94 6.17 -6.72 24.52
CA GLN A 94 6.13 -6.48 25.96
C GLN A 94 5.31 -5.20 26.20
N GLN A 95 4.17 -5.35 26.87
CA GLN A 95 3.38 -4.23 27.36
C GLN A 95 4.29 -3.33 28.21
N PRO A 96 4.35 -2.01 27.97
CA PRO A 96 5.00 -1.11 28.90
C PRO A 96 4.34 -1.30 30.27
N GLY A 97 5.15 -1.67 31.25
CA GLY A 97 4.69 -2.15 32.55
C GLY A 97 3.68 -1.22 33.21
N THR A 98 2.63 -1.82 33.76
CA THR A 98 1.81 -1.18 34.79
C THR A 98 2.72 -0.90 35.99
N ALA A 99 3.24 0.33 36.09
CA ALA A 99 3.72 0.85 37.35
C ALA A 99 2.51 1.03 38.28
N GLN A 100 2.25 0.01 39.09
CA GLN A 100 1.33 0.13 40.22
C GLN A 100 2.05 0.91 41.33
N ALA A 101 1.41 1.99 41.77
CA ALA A 101 1.79 2.77 42.94
C ALA A 101 1.24 2.14 44.22
#